data_AF-A0A195DNI4-F1
#
_entry.id   AF-A0A195DNI4-F1
#
_cell.length_a   1.000
_cell.length_b   1.000
_cell.length_c   1.000
_cell.angle_alpha   90.00
_cell.angle_beta   90.00
_cell.angle_gamma   90.00
#
_symmetry.space_group_name_H-M   'P 1'
#
loop_
_entity.id
_entity.type
_entity.pdbx_description
1 polymer ?
#
loop_
_entity_poly.entity_id
_entity_poly.type
_entity_poly.pdbx_seq_one_letter_code
_entity_poly.pdbx_strand_id
1 'polypeptide(L)'
;MKDDLFNDMLHPDVEEALRRLPQEILDQRNFRIVRALQLSACHRILPKEQWTKYEEDVPYLKPYLDEIDKENEEKARWEAS
;
A
#
# COMPACT_ATOMS: atom_id res chain seq x y z
N MET A 1 8.10 -2.87 1.67
CA MET A 1 7.26 -3.87 0.98
C MET A 1 6.86 -3.31 -0.36
N LYS A 2 6.55 -4.17 -1.34
CA LYS A 2 6.19 -3.70 -2.69
C LYS A 2 4.98 -2.75 -2.68
N ASP A 3 4.00 -3.04 -1.85
CA ASP A 3 2.76 -2.26 -1.75
C ASP A 3 2.97 -0.85 -1.15
N ASP A 4 4.11 -0.58 -0.50
CA ASP A 4 4.43 0.76 0.02
C ASP A 4 4.70 1.77 -1.13
N LEU A 5 4.95 1.29 -2.35
CA LEU A 5 5.26 2.13 -3.52
C LEU A 5 4.01 2.64 -4.26
N PHE A 6 2.81 2.17 -3.91
CA PHE A 6 1.58 2.66 -4.54
C PHE A 6 1.29 4.11 -4.12
N ASN A 7 1.10 4.97 -5.12
CA ASN A 7 0.84 6.39 -4.96
C ASN A 7 -0.68 6.63 -4.84
N ASP A 8 -1.10 7.05 -3.66
CA ASP A 8 -2.48 7.38 -3.31
C ASP A 8 -2.98 8.69 -3.95
N MET A 9 -2.09 9.64 -4.27
CA MET A 9 -2.48 10.88 -4.95
C MET A 9 -2.81 10.70 -6.44
N LEU A 10 -2.29 9.64 -7.07
CA LEU A 10 -2.50 9.38 -8.50
C LEU A 10 -3.63 8.37 -8.75
N HIS A 11 -3.92 7.51 -7.78
CA HIS A 11 -4.88 6.41 -7.91
C HIS A 11 -5.94 6.48 -6.81
N PRO A 12 -7.17 6.94 -7.12
CA PRO A 12 -8.27 7.02 -6.16
C PRO A 12 -8.61 5.67 -5.51
N ASP A 13 -8.44 4.56 -6.23
CA ASP A 13 -8.68 3.21 -5.69
C ASP A 13 -7.68 2.84 -4.59
N VAL A 14 -6.45 3.36 -4.68
CA VAL A 14 -5.42 3.19 -3.64
C VAL A 14 -5.77 4.01 -2.40
N GLU A 15 -6.28 5.22 -2.57
CA GLU A 15 -6.75 6.05 -1.45
C GLU A 15 -7.89 5.36 -0.68
N GLU A 16 -8.89 4.83 -1.38
CA GLU A 16 -10.00 4.11 -0.75
C GLU A 16 -9.53 2.78 -0.12
N ALA A 17 -8.59 2.07 -0.76
CA ALA A 17 -7.99 0.86 -0.18
C ALA A 17 -7.25 1.15 1.13
N LEU A 18 -6.51 2.26 1.19
CA LEU A 18 -5.84 2.71 2.42
C LEU A 18 -6.83 3.12 3.51
N ARG A 19 -7.97 3.69 3.13
CA ARG A 19 -9.05 4.06 4.06
C ARG A 19 -9.70 2.83 4.71
N ARG A 20 -9.80 1.72 3.97
CA ARG A 20 -10.37 0.44 4.45
C ARG A 20 -9.40 -0.39 5.29
N LEU A 21 -8.10 -0.09 5.23
CA LEU A 21 -7.06 -0.83 5.92
C LEU A 21 -7.18 -0.71 7.45
N PRO A 22 -6.88 -1.78 8.22
CA PRO A 22 -6.73 -1.67 9.66
C PRO A 22 -5.64 -0.65 10.04
N GLN A 23 -5.91 0.14 11.08
CA GLN A 23 -5.03 1.22 11.51
C GLN A 23 -3.60 0.73 11.82
N GLU A 24 -3.46 -0.44 12.43
CA GLU A 24 -2.15 -1.03 12.75
C GLU A 24 -1.30 -1.24 11.50
N ILE A 25 -1.88 -1.75 10.41
CA ILE A 25 -1.16 -1.99 9.15
C ILE A 25 -0.79 -0.66 8.48
N LEU A 26 -1.69 0.32 8.55
CA LEU A 26 -1.45 1.67 8.03
C LEU A 26 -0.27 2.34 8.76
N ASP A 27 -0.22 2.24 10.08
CA ASP A 27 0.87 2.77 10.90
C ASP A 27 2.21 2.08 10.58
N GLN A 28 2.20 0.76 10.38
CA GLN A 28 3.38 0.02 9.94
C GLN A 28 3.86 0.46 8.54
N ARG A 29 2.95 0.69 7.59
CA ARG A 29 3.26 1.27 6.27
C ARG A 29 3.92 2.63 6.43
N ASN A 30 3.31 3.52 7.22
CA ASN A 30 3.82 4.88 7.44
C ASN A 30 5.21 4.85 8.07
N PHE A 31 5.46 3.98 9.03
CA PHE A 31 6.79 3.80 9.63
C PHE A 31 7.84 3.39 8.59
N ARG A 32 7.52 2.42 7.71
CA ARG A 32 8.44 1.99 6.64
C ARG A 32 8.78 3.13 5.69
N ILE A 33 7.78 3.91 5.28
CA ILE A 33 7.94 5.05 4.38
C ILE A 33 8.79 6.15 5.03
N VAL A 34 8.46 6.57 6.25
CA VAL A 34 9.21 7.62 6.97
C VAL A 34 10.67 7.20 7.17
N ARG A 35 10.91 5.95 7.55
CA ARG A 35 12.26 5.40 7.71
C ARG A 35 13.04 5.39 6.40
N ALA A 36 12.41 4.98 5.30
CA ALA A 36 13.02 5.01 3.97
C ALA A 36 13.38 6.45 3.55
N LEU A 37 12.49 7.40 3.77
CA LEU A 37 12.73 8.83 3.50
C LEU A 37 13.90 9.38 4.32
N GLN A 38 13.95 9.05 5.62
CA GLN A 38 15.04 9.47 6.50
C GLN A 38 16.39 8.93 6.03
N LEU A 39 16.46 7.65 5.68
CA LEU A 39 17.67 7.01 5.18
C LEU A 39 18.12 7.60 3.84
N SER A 40 17.16 7.85 2.95
CA SER A 40 17.40 8.51 1.67
C SER A 40 17.96 9.93 1.87
N ALA A 41 17.37 10.72 2.77
CA ALA A 41 17.85 12.06 3.09
C ALA A 41 19.28 12.04 3.65
N CYS A 42 19.59 11.07 4.51
CA CYS A 42 20.94 10.87 5.05
C CYS A 42 21.92 10.20 4.07
N HIS A 43 21.48 9.79 2.87
CA HIS A 43 22.28 8.99 1.92
C HIS A 43 22.87 7.73 2.58
N ARG A 44 22.10 7.10 3.47
CA ARG A 44 22.49 5.89 4.19
C ARG A 44 21.64 4.72 3.75
N ILE A 45 22.25 3.55 3.70
CA ILE A 45 21.56 2.29 3.42
C ILE A 45 21.20 1.63 4.74
N LEU A 46 20.05 0.95 4.78
CA LEU A 46 19.64 0.18 5.94
C LEU A 46 20.61 -1.00 6.20
N PRO A 47 20.94 -1.33 7.46
CA PRO A 47 21.70 -2.54 7.79
C PRO A 47 21.02 -3.81 7.25
N LYS A 48 21.80 -4.79 6.78
CA LYS A 48 21.29 -6.00 6.10
C LYS A 48 20.38 -6.84 6.99
N GLU A 49 20.61 -6.83 8.30
CA GLU A 49 19.84 -7.55 9.30
C GLU A 49 18.40 -7.04 9.41
N GLN A 50 18.16 -5.80 8.97
CA GLN A 50 16.87 -5.12 9.04
C GLN A 50 16.17 -5.04 7.69
N TRP A 51 16.73 -5.69 6.65
CA TRP A 51 16.08 -5.77 5.35
C TRP A 51 14.85 -6.65 5.44
N THR A 52 13.78 -6.22 4.78
CA THR A 52 12.56 -7.02 4.64
C THR A 52 12.91 -8.34 3.97
N LYS A 53 12.54 -9.45 4.61
CA LYS A 53 12.72 -10.78 4.04
C LYS A 53 11.64 -11.04 2.99
N TYR A 54 11.91 -11.97 2.08
CA TYR A 54 10.92 -12.39 1.06
C TYR A 54 9.62 -12.92 1.68
N GLU A 55 9.70 -13.61 2.81
CA GLU A 55 8.54 -14.13 3.53
C GLU A 55 7.68 -13.03 4.16
N GLU A 56 8.28 -11.88 4.46
CA GLU A 56 7.60 -10.74 5.08
C GLU A 56 7.00 -9.79 4.05
N ASP A 57 7.40 -9.86 2.78
CA ASP A 57 6.87 -9.02 1.68
C ASP A 57 5.50 -9.52 1.21
N VAL A 58 4.51 -9.39 2.10
CA VAL A 58 3.12 -9.79 1.86
C VAL A 58 2.38 -8.64 1.17
N PRO A 59 1.60 -8.92 0.09
CA PRO A 59 0.82 -7.90 -0.60
C PRO A 59 -0.43 -7.53 0.21
N TYR A 60 -0.26 -6.74 1.27
CA TYR A 60 -1.31 -6.37 2.23
C TYR A 60 -2.40 -5.47 1.62
N LEU A 61 -2.12 -4.76 0.52
CA LEU A 61 -3.07 -3.84 -0.11
C LEU A 61 -3.90 -4.51 -1.19
N LYS A 62 -3.37 -5.56 -1.82
CA LYS A 62 -3.99 -6.27 -2.95
C LYS A 62 -5.42 -6.76 -2.68
N PRO A 63 -5.76 -7.36 -1.52
CA PRO A 63 -7.12 -7.82 -1.26
C PRO A 63 -8.16 -6.69 -1.33
N TYR A 64 -7.80 -5.50 -0.84
CA TYR A 64 -8.69 -4.33 -0.82
C TYR A 64 -8.85 -3.71 -2.22
N LEU A 65 -7.78 -3.71 -3.02
CA LEU A 65 -7.86 -3.27 -4.42
C LEU A 65 -8.76 -4.20 -5.23
N ASP A 66 -8.61 -5.52 -5.08
CA ASP A 66 -9.44 -6.51 -5.78
C ASP A 66 -10.93 -6.39 -5.41
N GLU A 67 -11.26 -5.96 -4.18
CA GLU A 67 -12.63 -5.66 -3.74
C GLU A 67 -13.18 -4.39 -4.41
N ILE A 68 -12.40 -3.31 -4.43
CA ILE A 68 -12.79 -2.02 -5.02
C ILE A 68 -13.00 -2.16 -6.53
N ASP A 69 -12.12 -2.88 -7.23
CA ASP A 69 -12.25 -3.14 -8.65
C ASP A 69 -13.56 -3.86 -8.98
N LYS A 70 -13.92 -4.87 -8.18
CA LYS A 70 -15.21 -5.58 -8.34
C LYS A 70 -16.41 -4.67 -8.09
N GLU A 71 -16.38 -3.84 -7.05
CA GLU A 71 -17.44 -2.87 -6.77
C GLU A 71 -17.62 -1.88 -7.92
N ASN A 72 -16.50 -1.38 -8.48
CA ASN A 72 -16.50 -0.45 -9.60
C ASN A 72 -17.06 -1.11 -10.88
N GLU A 73 -16.69 -2.35 -11.17
CA GLU A 73 -17.27 -3.11 -12.27
C GLU A 73 -18.78 -3.35 -12.11
N GLU A 74 -19.23 -3.69 -10.90
CA GLU A 74 -20.65 -3.87 -10.62
C GLU A 74 -21.45 -2.59 -10.81
N LYS A 75 -20.94 -1.45 -10.33
CA LYS A 75 -21.54 -0.14 -10.55
C LYS A 75 -21.63 0.19 -12.04
N ALA A 76 -20.55 -0.02 -12.79
CA ALA A 76 -20.53 0.21 -14.23
C ALA A 76 -21.54 -0.68 -14.98
N ARG A 77 -21.66 -1.95 -14.60
CA ARG A 77 -22.67 -2.88 -15.16
C ARG A 77 -24.10 -2.45 -14.84
N TRP A 78 -24.34 -1.94 -13.63
CA TRP A 78 -25.64 -1.42 -13.20
C TRP A 78 -26.03 -0.14 -13.95
N GLU A 79 -25.10 0.81 -14.09
CA GLU A 79 -25.33 2.07 -14.82
C GLU A 79 -25.54 1.86 -16.33
N ALA A 80 -24.98 0.77 -16.88
CA ALA A 80 -25.14 0.41 -18.28
C ALA A 80 -26.42 -0.37 -18.59
N SER A 81 -27.20 -0.78 -17.58
CA SER A 81 -28.50 -1.47 -17.73
C SER A 81 -29.68 -0.50 -17.66
#